data_AF-A0A9J6EY14-F1
#
_entry.id   AF-A0A9J6EY14-F1
#
_cell.length_a   1.000
_cell.length_b   1.000
_cell.length_c   1.000
_cell.angle_alpha   90.00
_cell.angle_beta   90.00
_cell.angle_gamma   90.00
#
_symmetry.space_group_name_H-M   'P 1'
#
loop_
_entity.id
_entity.type
_entity.pdbx_description
1 polymer ?
#
loop_
_entity_poly.entity_id
_entity_poly.type
_entity_poly.pdbx_seq_one_letter_code
_entity_poly.pdbx_strand_id
1 'polypeptide(L)'
;MADVNTEKRRYPVIFGGPQPDSEQEKPLVRALELLTGFLGDSKFLFGDDVTLADISILATLTVTECADYDLSRFPIILDYYERLKTSLPYYNEINDLGIQQMRGIRSQSNSK
;
A
#
# COMPACT_ATOMS: atom_id res chain seq x y z
N MET A 1 31.37 -3.44 0.89
CA MET A 1 30.79 -2.14 0.49
C MET A 1 29.29 -2.25 0.70
N ALA A 2 28.74 -1.50 1.65
CA ALA A 2 27.29 -1.40 1.77
C ALA A 2 26.77 -0.69 0.52
N ASP A 3 25.69 -1.21 -0.07
CA ASP A 3 25.07 -0.64 -1.25
C ASP A 3 24.66 0.81 -0.92
N VAL A 4 25.14 1.79 -1.69
CA VAL A 4 24.91 3.23 -1.41
C VAL A 4 23.41 3.55 -1.37
N ASN A 5 22.60 2.66 -1.93
CA ASN A 5 21.15 2.76 -1.98
C ASN A 5 20.44 2.32 -0.67
N THR A 6 21.11 1.54 0.19
CA THR A 6 20.56 1.11 1.49
C THR A 6 20.59 2.22 2.55
N GLU A 7 21.56 3.13 2.51
CA GLU A 7 21.69 4.24 3.47
C GLU A 7 20.61 5.32 3.29
N LYS A 8 20.04 5.42 2.09
CA LYS A 8 19.05 6.43 1.71
C LYS A 8 17.63 6.13 2.22
N ARG A 9 17.35 4.90 2.71
CA ARG A 9 16.07 4.45 3.31
C ARG A 9 16.13 4.34 4.83
N ARG A 10 16.66 5.36 5.51
CA ARG A 10 16.75 5.31 6.97
C ARG A 10 15.41 5.57 7.68
N TYR A 11 14.42 6.15 6.99
CA TYR A 11 13.12 6.49 7.56
C TYR A 11 11.97 6.35 6.54
N PRO A 12 10.86 5.64 6.86
CA PRO A 12 9.71 5.47 5.96
C PRO A 12 8.98 6.76 5.59
N VAL A 13 8.45 6.83 4.36
CA VAL A 13 7.66 7.98 3.84
C VAL A 13 6.47 8.29 4.75
N ILE A 14 5.73 7.27 5.20
CA ILE A 14 4.58 7.41 6.09
C ILE A 14 4.90 8.05 7.45
N PHE A 15 6.17 8.07 7.85
CA PHE A 15 6.61 8.70 9.08
C PHE A 15 7.26 10.07 8.85
N GLY A 16 7.29 10.57 7.61
CA GLY A 16 7.97 11.82 7.23
C GLY A 16 9.35 11.62 6.62
N GLY A 17 9.67 10.40 6.18
CA GLY A 17 10.83 10.16 5.32
C GLY A 17 10.68 10.85 3.95
N PRO A 18 11.79 11.07 3.24
CA PRO A 18 11.76 11.69 1.92
C PRO A 18 11.00 10.80 0.92
N GLN A 19 10.34 11.43 -0.07
CA GLN A 19 9.72 10.72 -1.18
C GLN A 19 10.79 9.95 -1.97
N PRO A 20 10.51 8.71 -2.41
CA PRO A 20 11.46 7.92 -3.17
C PRO A 20 11.72 8.56 -4.54
N ASP A 21 12.95 8.51 -5.00
CA ASP A 21 13.27 8.74 -6.41
C ASP A 21 12.83 7.56 -7.30
N SER A 22 12.96 7.69 -8.62
CA SER A 22 12.51 6.67 -9.56
C SER A 22 13.19 5.31 -9.37
N GLU A 23 14.45 5.28 -8.95
CA GLU A 23 15.17 4.02 -8.68
C GLU A 23 14.65 3.35 -7.40
N GLN A 24 14.35 4.16 -6.39
CA GLN A 24 13.80 3.69 -5.12
C GLN A 24 12.34 3.24 -5.22
N GLU A 25 11.58 3.75 -6.20
CA GLU A 25 10.19 3.37 -6.48
C GLU A 25 10.08 2.00 -7.18
N LYS A 26 11.07 1.62 -8.01
CA LYS A 26 11.06 0.39 -8.83
C LYS A 26 10.61 -0.88 -8.09
N PRO A 27 11.07 -1.17 -6.85
CA PRO A 27 10.65 -2.37 -6.13
C PRO A 27 9.14 -2.40 -5.83
N LEU A 28 8.54 -1.24 -5.52
CA LEU A 28 7.09 -1.14 -5.28
C LEU A 28 6.33 -1.36 -6.59
N VAL A 29 6.74 -0.69 -7.66
CA VAL A 29 6.15 -0.86 -9.00
C VAL A 29 6.17 -2.33 -9.40
N ARG A 30 7.33 -3.00 -9.29
CA ARG A 30 7.46 -4.43 -9.60
C ARG A 30 6.56 -5.31 -8.72
N ALA A 31 6.41 -4.98 -7.43
CA ALA A 31 5.53 -5.73 -6.54
C ALA A 31 4.05 -5.60 -6.94
N LEU A 32 3.62 -4.40 -7.34
CA LEU A 32 2.25 -4.15 -7.80
C LEU A 32 1.97 -4.85 -9.15
N GLU A 33 2.96 -4.89 -10.05
CA GLU A 33 2.89 -5.66 -11.31
C GLU A 33 2.79 -7.17 -11.04
N LEU A 34 3.59 -7.71 -10.11
CA LEU A 34 3.49 -9.11 -9.71
C LEU A 34 2.14 -9.44 -9.08
N LEU A 35 1.63 -8.57 -8.22
CA LEU A 35 0.31 -8.73 -7.61
C LEU A 35 -0.80 -8.74 -8.66
N THR A 36 -0.68 -7.89 -9.69
CA THR A 36 -1.61 -7.89 -10.84
C THR A 36 -1.59 -9.25 -11.54
N GLY A 37 -0.40 -9.82 -11.75
CA GLY A 37 -0.24 -11.16 -12.32
C GLY A 37 -0.80 -12.28 -11.45
N PHE A 38 -0.67 -12.19 -10.12
CA PHE A 38 -1.24 -13.17 -9.18
C PHE A 38 -2.76 -13.11 -9.12
N LEU A 39 -3.34 -11.92 -9.22
CA LEU A 39 -4.79 -11.75 -9.27
C LEU A 39 -5.37 -12.36 -10.57
N GLY A 40 -4.69 -12.14 -11.70
CA GLY A 40 -5.17 -12.57 -13.01
C GLY A 40 -6.57 -12.02 -13.29
N ASP A 41 -7.48 -12.89 -13.75
CA ASP A 41 -8.89 -12.56 -13.99
C ASP A 41 -9.80 -12.86 -12.79
N SER A 42 -9.22 -13.24 -11.64
CA SER A 42 -9.99 -13.62 -10.45
C SER A 42 -10.46 -12.39 -9.67
N LYS A 43 -11.57 -12.54 -8.95
CA LYS A 43 -12.12 -11.48 -8.11
C LYS A 43 -11.20 -11.13 -6.92
N PHE A 44 -10.63 -12.16 -6.30
CA PHE A 44 -9.65 -12.15 -5.22
C PHE A 44 -8.51 -13.13 -5.53
N LEU A 45 -7.44 -13.16 -4.73
CA LEU A 45 -6.22 -13.92 -5.03
C LEU A 45 -6.43 -15.42 -5.22
N PHE A 46 -7.47 -15.99 -4.60
CA PHE A 46 -7.76 -17.43 -4.67
C PHE A 46 -9.20 -17.72 -5.13
N GLY A 47 -9.80 -16.82 -5.92
CA GLY A 47 -11.12 -17.00 -6.51
C GLY A 47 -12.13 -15.95 -6.05
N ASP A 48 -13.34 -16.39 -5.70
CA ASP A 48 -14.50 -15.50 -5.49
C ASP A 48 -14.71 -15.07 -4.03
N ASP A 49 -14.05 -15.76 -3.10
CA ASP A 49 -14.12 -15.52 -1.66
C ASP A 49 -12.85 -14.84 -1.14
N VAL A 50 -13.02 -13.93 -0.18
CA VAL A 50 -11.90 -13.28 0.49
C VAL A 50 -11.18 -14.26 1.40
N THR A 51 -9.86 -14.34 1.27
CA THR A 51 -8.99 -15.18 2.09
C THR A 51 -8.08 -14.35 3.00
N LEU A 52 -7.32 -15.02 3.87
CA LEU A 52 -6.30 -14.37 4.69
C LEU A 52 -5.21 -13.69 3.85
N ALA A 53 -4.92 -14.22 2.65
CA ALA A 53 -3.95 -13.59 1.75
C ALA A 53 -4.43 -12.22 1.29
N ASP A 54 -5.71 -12.11 0.95
CA ASP A 54 -6.32 -10.85 0.52
C ASP A 54 -6.33 -9.81 1.64
N ILE A 55 -6.65 -10.22 2.88
CA ILE A 55 -6.60 -9.35 4.07
C ILE A 55 -5.17 -8.85 4.35
N SER A 56 -4.16 -9.72 4.18
CA SER A 56 -2.76 -9.33 4.34
C SER A 56 -2.33 -8.31 3.29
N ILE A 57 -2.77 -8.48 2.04
CA ILE A 57 -2.49 -7.51 0.96
C ILE A 57 -3.27 -6.22 1.17
N LEU A 58 -4.53 -6.28 1.62
CA LEU A 58 -5.34 -5.11 1.97
C LEU A 58 -4.61 -4.21 2.96
N ALA A 59 -4.12 -4.77 4.07
CA ALA A 59 -3.37 -4.05 5.07
C ALA A 59 -2.10 -3.39 4.48
N THR A 60 -1.43 -4.07 3.54
CA THR A 60 -0.25 -3.54 2.86
C THR A 60 -0.61 -2.39 1.92
N LEU A 61 -1.69 -2.54 1.13
CA LEU A 61 -2.15 -1.49 0.21
C LEU A 61 -2.65 -0.26 0.96
N THR A 62 -3.24 -0.40 2.15
CA THR A 62 -3.57 0.74 3.01
C THR A 62 -2.38 1.66 3.32
N VAL A 63 -1.15 1.12 3.38
CA VAL A 63 0.05 1.95 3.58
C VAL A 63 0.27 2.90 2.40
N THR A 64 -0.09 2.50 1.18
CA THR A 64 -0.02 3.37 -0.01
C THR A 64 -1.01 4.53 0.10
N GLU A 65 -2.23 4.28 0.59
CA GLU A 65 -3.22 5.33 0.90
C GLU A 65 -2.71 6.30 1.99
N CYS A 66 -2.06 5.79 3.05
CA CYS A 66 -1.46 6.63 4.09
C CYS A 66 -0.27 7.46 3.57
N ALA A 67 0.43 6.96 2.55
CA ALA A 67 1.56 7.62 1.91
C ALA A 67 1.17 8.60 0.78
N ASP A 68 -0.13 8.76 0.50
CA ASP A 68 -0.66 9.44 -0.70
C ASP A 68 0.00 8.95 -2.00
N TYR A 69 0.30 7.65 -2.08
CA TYR A 69 0.84 7.06 -3.29
C TYR A 69 -0.29 6.85 -4.30
N ASP A 70 -0.08 7.35 -5.52
CA ASP A 70 -1.10 7.28 -6.57
C ASP A 70 -1.16 5.88 -7.22
N LEU A 71 -2.14 5.09 -6.80
CA LEU A 71 -2.44 3.78 -7.37
C LEU A 71 -3.17 3.85 -8.72
N SER A 72 -3.54 5.03 -9.24
CA SER A 72 -4.26 5.13 -10.53
C SER A 72 -3.47 4.57 -11.72
N ARG A 73 -2.14 4.53 -11.60
CA ARG A 73 -1.21 3.89 -12.54
C ARG A 73 -1.36 2.36 -12.60
N PHE A 74 -2.02 1.76 -11.60
CA PHE A 74 -2.25 0.32 -11.46
C PHE A 74 -3.76 0.04 -11.31
N PRO A 75 -4.57 0.26 -12.36
CA PRO A 75 -6.03 0.26 -12.27
C PRO A 75 -6.62 -1.06 -11.75
N ILE A 76 -6.01 -2.21 -12.10
CA ILE A 76 -6.42 -3.53 -11.60
C ILE A 76 -6.22 -3.63 -10.08
N ILE A 77 -5.09 -3.11 -9.56
CA ILE A 77 -4.82 -3.10 -8.13
C ILE A 77 -5.71 -2.10 -7.40
N LEU A 78 -5.96 -0.93 -7.99
CA LEU A 78 -6.88 0.05 -7.42
C LEU A 78 -8.30 -0.52 -7.29
N ASP A 79 -8.81 -1.16 -8.34
CA ASP A 79 -10.11 -1.83 -8.33
C ASP A 79 -10.16 -2.98 -7.31
N TYR A 80 -9.12 -3.81 -7.25
CA TYR A 80 -8.98 -4.87 -6.25
C TYR A 80 -8.96 -4.32 -4.81
N TYR A 81 -8.24 -3.24 -4.57
CA TYR A 81 -8.18 -2.58 -3.27
C TYR A 81 -9.56 -2.07 -2.82
N GLU A 82 -10.27 -1.34 -3.67
CA GLU A 82 -11.59 -0.81 -3.36
C GLU A 82 -12.64 -1.93 -3.19
N ARG A 83 -12.52 -3.01 -3.98
CA ARG A 83 -13.34 -4.20 -3.81
C ARG A 83 -13.11 -4.88 -2.46
N LEU A 84 -11.87 -4.98 -1.99
CA LEU A 84 -11.58 -5.55 -0.67
C LEU A 84 -12.18 -4.71 0.47
N LYS A 85 -12.05 -3.38 0.39
CA LYS A 85 -12.62 -2.44 1.37
C LYS A 85 -14.14 -2.61 1.50
N THR A 86 -14.82 -2.79 0.36
CA THR A 86 -16.29 -2.93 0.31
C THR A 86 -16.78 -4.36 0.61
N SER A 87 -15.93 -5.37 0.45
CA SER A 87 -16.29 -6.78 0.71
C SER A 87 -16.21 -7.19 2.18
N LEU A 88 -15.59 -6.36 3.03
CA LEU A 88 -15.40 -6.61 4.46
C LEU A 88 -16.25 -5.63 5.28
N PRO A 89 -17.41 -6.05 5.83
CA PRO A 89 -18.33 -5.16 6.53
C PRO A 89 -17.71 -4.39 7.70
N TYR A 90 -16.65 -4.96 8.30
CA TYR A 90 -15.93 -4.43 9.44
C TYR A 90 -14.70 -3.58 9.06
N TYR A 91 -14.38 -3.42 7.77
CA TYR A 91 -13.14 -2.75 7.33
C TYR A 91 -13.00 -1.34 7.92
N ASN A 92 -14.04 -0.52 7.82
CA ASN A 92 -14.03 0.84 8.33
C ASN A 92 -13.83 0.87 9.86
N GLU A 93 -14.51 -0.03 10.58
CA GLU A 93 -14.40 -0.12 12.05
C GLU A 93 -12.96 -0.43 12.49
N ILE A 94 -12.29 -1.36 11.82
CA ILE A 94 -10.97 -1.85 12.23
C ILE A 94 -9.80 -1.03 11.65
N ASN A 95 -9.96 -0.48 10.44
CA ASN A 95 -8.85 0.08 9.69
C ASN A 95 -8.87 1.61 9.60
N ASP A 96 -10.04 2.26 9.66
CA ASP A 96 -10.11 3.72 9.49
C ASP A 96 -9.37 4.45 10.62
N LEU A 97 -9.48 3.96 11.86
CA LEU A 97 -8.75 4.54 12.99
C LEU A 97 -7.23 4.46 12.76
N GLY A 98 -6.74 3.31 12.26
CA GLY A 98 -5.33 3.13 11.93
C GLY A 98 -4.86 4.06 10.81
N ILE A 99 -5.67 4.22 9.76
CA ILE A 99 -5.40 5.16 8.65
C ILE A 99 -5.32 6.58 9.17
N GLN A 100 -6.29 7.01 10.00
CA GLN A 100 -6.31 8.36 10.57
C GLN A 100 -5.10 8.63 11.45
N GLN A 101 -4.74 7.68 12.32
CA GLN A 101 -3.54 7.77 13.16
C GLN A 101 -2.27 7.89 12.31
N MET A 102 -2.15 7.06 11.28
CA MET A 102 -0.96 7.06 10.41
C MET A 102 -0.84 8.33 9.57
N ARG A 103 -1.95 8.87 9.05
CA ARG A 103 -2.01 10.18 8.40
C ARG A 103 -1.63 11.32 9.36
N GLY A 104 -2.07 11.23 10.63
CA GLY A 104 -1.72 12.19 11.67
C GLY A 104 -0.23 12.25 11.99
N ILE A 105 0.48 11.11 11.95
CA ILE A 105 1.94 11.07 12.14
C ILE A 105 2.63 11.85 11.02
N ARG A 106 2.20 11.64 9.76
CA ARG A 106 2.80 12.30 8.59
C ARG A 106 2.59 13.80 8.58
N SER A 107 1.40 14.29 8.95
CA SER A 107 1.13 15.73 8.99
C SER A 107 1.97 16.46 10.05
N GLN A 108 2.25 15.81 11.19
CA GLN A 108 3.13 16.34 12.22
C GLN A 108 4.61 16.40 11.78
N SER A 109 5.07 15.42 11.01
CA SER A 109 6.44 15.40 10.48
C SER A 109 6.70 16.48 9.42
N ASN A 110 5.69 16.90 8.66
CA ASN A 110 5.80 17.98 7.67
C ASN A 110 5.72 19.39 8.28
N SER A 111 5.43 19.51 9.58
CA SER A 111 5.20 20.77 10.28
C SER A 111 6.40 21.24 11.12
N LYS A 112 7.57 20.61 10.96
CA LYS A 112 8.87 21.01 11.52
C LYS A 112 9.86 21.30 10.40
#